data_AF-A0A940QJW7-F1
#
_entry.id   AF-A0A940QJW7-F1
#
_cell.length_a   1.000
_cell.length_b   1.000
_cell.length_c   1.000
_cell.angle_alpha   90.00
_cell.angle_beta   90.00
_cell.angle_gamma   90.00
#
_symmetry.space_group_name_H-M   'P 1'
#
loop_
_entity.id
_entity.type
_entity.pdbx_description
1 polymer ?
#
loop_
_entity_poly.entity_id
_entity_poly.type
_entity_poly.pdbx_seq_one_letter_code
_entity_poly.pdbx_strand_id
1 'polypeptide(L)'
;LIFGKILGMYFAALLQFFIWVASIFIGISAGMSFSSGVGEKFNKFLGMLSGQGGFSVPAFVIGFIAILVGFLLYIALAAFTGSFASKTEEISNYFGIYTMIVVISWIFPYTNQLSGNDHMLKILRFVPFTSPFTVPADIVIGNIDMMTAVISTVLMIAATVVVVYLTARVYKALVLYRGEPVKIKDVIKMLKKKNA
;
A
#
# COMPACT_ATOMS: atom_id res chain seq x y z
N LEU A 1 -13.74 -12.21 -16.23
CA LEU A 1 -12.32 -12.10 -16.67
C LEU A 1 -11.51 -11.08 -15.85
N ILE A 2 -11.88 -9.79 -15.81
CA ILE A 2 -11.10 -8.75 -15.11
C ILE A 2 -11.08 -8.94 -13.58
N PHE A 3 -12.25 -9.23 -12.98
CA PHE A 3 -12.35 -9.50 -11.53
C PHE A 3 -11.46 -10.68 -11.10
N GLY A 4 -11.43 -11.76 -11.87
CA GLY A 4 -10.58 -12.92 -11.59
C GLY A 4 -9.08 -12.63 -11.69
N LYS A 5 -8.65 -11.79 -12.65
CA LYS A 5 -7.24 -11.35 -12.75
C LYS A 5 -6.82 -10.48 -11.57
N ILE A 6 -7.68 -9.55 -11.16
CA ILE A 6 -7.45 -8.68 -9.99
C ILE A 6 -7.35 -9.51 -8.71
N LEU A 7 -8.29 -10.43 -8.51
CA LEU A 7 -8.31 -11.29 -7.33
C LEU A 7 -7.09 -12.21 -7.28
N GLY A 8 -6.68 -12.79 -8.42
CA GLY A 8 -5.48 -13.61 -8.51
C GLY A 8 -4.19 -12.84 -8.16
N MET A 9 -4.03 -11.61 -8.67
CA MET A 9 -2.89 -10.76 -8.31
C MET A 9 -2.91 -10.38 -6.82
N TYR A 10 -4.09 -10.15 -6.25
CA TYR A 10 -4.23 -9.86 -4.82
C TYR A 10 -3.79 -11.03 -3.95
N PHE A 11 -4.24 -12.25 -4.25
CA PHE A 11 -3.81 -13.45 -3.53
C PHE A 11 -2.32 -13.72 -3.69
N ALA A 12 -1.75 -13.51 -4.87
CA ALA A 12 -0.31 -13.66 -5.09
C ALA A 12 0.50 -12.67 -4.24
N ALA A 13 0.06 -11.41 -4.15
CA ALA A 13 0.71 -10.39 -3.33
C ALA A 13 0.61 -10.71 -1.82
N LEU A 14 -0.54 -11.20 -1.37
CA LEU A 14 -0.69 -11.66 0.02
C LEU A 14 0.21 -12.87 0.33
N LEU A 15 0.27 -13.85 -0.58
CA LEU A 15 1.16 -15.00 -0.42
C LEU A 15 2.62 -14.57 -0.32
N GLN A 16 3.06 -13.64 -1.18
CA GLN A 16 4.40 -13.06 -1.11
C GLN A 16 4.68 -12.39 0.24
N PHE A 17 3.71 -11.64 0.78
CA PHE A 17 3.84 -11.03 2.10
C PHE A 17 4.01 -12.08 3.21
N PHE A 18 3.21 -13.16 3.18
CA PHE A 18 3.38 -14.28 4.13
C PHE A 18 4.75 -14.95 4.01
N ILE A 19 5.28 -15.10 2.81
CA ILE A 19 6.63 -15.64 2.58
C ILE A 19 7.67 -14.75 3.26
N TRP A 20 7.60 -13.42 3.08
CA TRP A 20 8.53 -12.50 3.74
C TRP A 20 8.47 -12.58 5.27
N VAL A 21 7.26 -12.63 5.82
CA VAL A 21 7.06 -12.80 7.27
C VAL A 21 7.65 -14.13 7.75
N ALA A 22 7.37 -15.24 7.06
CA ALA A 22 7.92 -16.55 7.39
C ALA A 22 9.46 -16.58 7.31
N SER A 23 10.06 -15.94 6.29
CA SER A 23 11.51 -15.82 6.17
C SER A 23 12.14 -15.08 7.34
N ILE A 24 11.49 -14.03 7.86
CA ILE A 24 11.96 -13.31 9.06
C ILE A 24 11.95 -14.24 10.28
N PHE A 25 10.85 -14.97 10.52
CA PHE A 25 10.76 -15.90 11.65
C PHE A 25 11.79 -17.03 11.56
N ILE A 26 11.94 -17.63 10.38
CA ILE A 26 12.94 -18.67 10.14
C ILE A 26 14.35 -18.10 10.37
N GLY A 27 14.66 -16.92 9.82
CA GLY A 27 15.96 -16.27 10.01
C GLY A 27 16.30 -15.98 11.47
N ILE A 28 15.33 -15.50 12.25
CA ILE A 28 15.50 -15.26 13.69
C ILE A 28 15.72 -16.59 14.44
N SER A 29 14.90 -17.60 14.15
CA SER A 29 15.04 -18.93 14.79
C SER A 29 16.38 -19.60 14.47
N ALA A 30 16.84 -19.54 13.23
CA ALA A 30 18.14 -20.06 12.82
C ALA A 30 19.29 -19.27 13.47
N GLY A 31 19.15 -17.94 13.58
CA GLY A 31 20.10 -17.08 14.26
C GLY A 31 20.23 -17.39 15.76
N MET A 32 19.13 -17.72 16.43
CA MET A 32 19.14 -18.16 17.84
C MET A 32 19.90 -19.46 18.04
N SER A 33 19.77 -20.41 17.11
CA SER A 33 20.49 -21.69 17.17
C SER A 33 22.00 -21.55 16.95
N PHE A 34 22.43 -20.49 16.24
CA PHE A 34 23.84 -20.26 15.93
C PHE A 34 24.54 -19.30 16.93
N SER A 35 23.81 -18.38 17.55
CA SER A 35 24.35 -17.42 18.51
C SER A 35 23.34 -17.07 19.62
N SER A 36 23.75 -17.27 20.87
CA SER A 36 22.97 -16.87 22.05
C SER A 36 22.69 -15.36 22.11
N GLY A 37 23.54 -14.54 21.49
CA GLY A 37 23.37 -13.09 21.43
C GLY A 37 22.21 -12.62 20.54
N VAL A 38 21.76 -13.44 19.59
CA VAL A 38 20.57 -13.14 18.77
C VAL A 38 19.29 -13.34 19.58
N GLY A 39 19.22 -14.42 20.36
CA GLY A 39 18.08 -14.70 21.23
C GLY A 39 17.89 -13.62 22.30
N GLU A 40 18.96 -13.16 22.93
CA GLU A 40 18.89 -12.10 23.95
C GLU A 40 18.42 -10.77 23.36
N LYS A 41 18.94 -10.37 22.19
CA LYS A 41 18.49 -9.16 21.48
C LYS A 41 17.01 -9.24 21.07
N PHE A 42 16.57 -10.40 20.59
CA PHE A 42 15.18 -10.61 20.21
C PHE A 42 14.23 -10.58 21.41
N ASN A 43 14.59 -11.23 22.52
CA ASN A 43 13.79 -11.20 23.75
C ASN A 43 13.71 -9.77 24.33
N LYS A 44 14.82 -9.02 24.31
CA LYS A 44 14.83 -7.61 24.71
C LYS A 44 13.95 -6.77 23.80
N PHE A 45 14.00 -6.98 22.48
CA PHE A 45 13.14 -6.31 21.52
C PHE A 45 11.66 -6.60 21.79
N LEU A 46 11.28 -7.87 21.97
CA LEU A 46 9.91 -8.24 22.33
C LEU A 46 9.44 -7.61 23.65
N GLY A 47 10.30 -7.58 24.67
CA GLY A 47 10.00 -6.94 25.96
C GLY A 47 9.78 -5.42 25.86
N MET A 48 10.51 -4.74 24.97
CA MET A 48 10.30 -3.31 24.72
C MET A 48 9.00 -3.02 23.98
N LEU A 49 8.53 -3.96 23.14
CA LEU A 49 7.31 -3.81 22.35
C LEU A 49 6.06 -4.11 23.17
N SER A 50 6.11 -5.15 24.01
CA SER A 50 5.01 -5.48 24.91
C SER A 50 4.76 -4.36 25.93
N GLY A 51 5.81 -3.68 26.39
CA GLY A 51 5.71 -2.52 27.29
C GLY A 51 5.08 -1.26 26.67
N GLN A 52 5.08 -1.14 25.33
CA GLN A 52 4.53 0.03 24.62
C GLN A 52 3.09 -0.18 24.13
N GLY A 53 2.43 -1.28 24.51
CA GLY A 53 1.10 -1.63 23.99
C GLY A 53 1.13 -2.18 22.56
N GLY A 54 2.32 -2.45 22.03
CA GLY A 54 2.52 -3.24 20.83
C GLY A 54 2.04 -4.69 21.03
N PHE A 55 1.86 -5.43 19.94
CA PHE A 55 1.39 -6.81 19.93
C PHE A 55 0.00 -7.07 20.53
N SER A 56 -0.85 -6.05 20.67
CA SER A 56 -2.25 -6.27 21.06
C SER A 56 -3.05 -6.88 19.89
N VAL A 57 -4.01 -7.76 20.21
CA VAL A 57 -4.91 -8.36 19.19
C VAL A 57 -5.60 -7.28 18.34
N PRO A 58 -6.14 -6.19 18.92
CA PRO A 58 -6.75 -5.12 18.13
C PRO A 58 -5.76 -4.44 17.18
N ALA A 59 -4.50 -4.23 17.61
CA ALA A 59 -3.45 -3.64 16.76
C ALA A 59 -3.15 -4.52 15.54
N PHE A 60 -3.08 -5.84 15.73
CA PHE A 60 -2.92 -6.78 14.62
C PHE A 60 -4.10 -6.75 13.65
N VAL A 61 -5.34 -6.68 14.17
CA VAL A 61 -6.54 -6.63 13.33
C VAL A 61 -6.55 -5.38 12.46
N ILE A 62 -6.34 -4.19 13.04
CA ILE A 62 -6.33 -2.95 12.26
C ILE A 62 -5.14 -2.88 11.31
N GLY A 63 -3.95 -3.34 11.73
CA GLY A 63 -2.77 -3.42 10.87
C GLY A 63 -2.98 -4.35 9.69
N PHE A 64 -3.63 -5.50 9.90
CA PHE A 64 -3.97 -6.43 8.83
C PHE A 64 -5.01 -5.84 7.86
N ILE A 65 -6.06 -5.18 8.38
CA ILE A 65 -7.03 -4.46 7.52
C ILE A 65 -6.33 -3.39 6.70
N ALA A 66 -5.43 -2.61 7.31
CA ALA A 66 -4.66 -1.59 6.61
C ALA A 66 -3.81 -2.19 5.46
N ILE A 67 -3.17 -3.35 5.68
CA ILE A 67 -2.46 -4.08 4.62
C ILE A 67 -3.42 -4.48 3.49
N LEU A 68 -4.58 -5.07 3.83
CA LEU A 68 -5.57 -5.51 2.84
C LEU A 68 -6.06 -4.36 1.96
N VAL A 69 -6.37 -3.22 2.59
CA VAL A 69 -6.82 -2.01 1.89
C VAL A 69 -5.68 -1.41 1.07
N GLY A 70 -4.46 -1.39 1.59
CA GLY A 70 -3.28 -0.89 0.88
C GLY A 70 -2.98 -1.68 -0.39
N PHE A 71 -3.07 -3.01 -0.34
CA PHE A 71 -2.96 -3.85 -1.54
C PHE A 71 -4.07 -3.54 -2.55
N LEU A 72 -5.32 -3.34 -2.10
CA LEU A 72 -6.42 -2.96 -2.99
C LEU A 72 -6.17 -1.60 -3.65
N LEU A 73 -5.67 -0.61 -2.90
CA LEU A 73 -5.30 0.71 -3.43
C LEU A 73 -4.30 0.58 -4.58
N TYR A 74 -3.23 -0.19 -4.37
CA TYR A 74 -2.17 -0.34 -5.37
C TYR A 74 -2.59 -1.17 -6.57
N ILE A 75 -3.42 -2.20 -6.40
CA ILE A 75 -3.99 -2.91 -7.55
C ILE A 75 -4.94 -1.99 -8.35
N ALA A 76 -5.76 -1.19 -7.66
CA ALA A 76 -6.62 -0.22 -8.33
C ALA A 76 -5.81 0.83 -9.10
N LEU A 77 -4.68 1.26 -8.55
CA LEU A 77 -3.76 2.20 -9.19
C LEU A 77 -3.04 1.56 -10.39
N ALA A 78 -2.60 0.30 -10.29
CA ALA A 78 -2.03 -0.43 -11.42
C ALA A 78 -3.06 -0.62 -12.55
N ALA A 79 -4.31 -0.91 -12.20
CA ALA A 79 -5.40 -0.99 -13.17
C ALA A 79 -5.71 0.39 -13.79
N PHE A 80 -5.62 1.47 -13.00
CA PHE A 80 -5.77 2.84 -13.48
C PHE A 80 -4.71 3.19 -14.53
N THR A 81 -3.43 3.03 -14.21
CA THR A 81 -2.34 3.37 -15.14
C THR A 81 -2.34 2.44 -16.36
N GLY A 82 -2.60 1.15 -16.16
CA GLY A 82 -2.70 0.18 -17.25
C GLY A 82 -3.87 0.43 -18.20
N SER A 83 -4.92 1.13 -17.75
CA SER A 83 -6.06 1.47 -18.62
C SER A 83 -5.69 2.43 -19.75
N PHE A 84 -4.65 3.25 -19.59
CA PHE A 84 -4.20 4.18 -20.63
C PHE A 84 -3.40 3.53 -21.76
N ALA A 85 -2.90 2.30 -21.56
CA ALA A 85 -2.15 1.59 -22.57
C ALA A 85 -3.08 1.17 -23.73
N SER A 86 -2.85 1.73 -24.91
CA SER A 86 -3.63 1.37 -26.12
C SER A 86 -2.99 0.22 -26.90
N LYS A 87 -1.67 0.04 -26.74
CA LYS A 87 -0.87 -1.01 -27.37
C LYS A 87 -0.12 -1.82 -26.32
N THR A 88 0.17 -3.08 -26.62
CA THR A 88 0.91 -3.99 -25.73
C THR A 88 2.31 -3.48 -25.37
N GLU A 89 2.97 -2.76 -26.29
CA GLU A 89 4.28 -2.14 -26.08
C GLU A 89 4.24 -0.99 -25.06
N GLU A 90 3.13 -0.27 -24.97
CA GLU A 90 2.97 0.86 -24.04
C GLU A 90 2.66 0.39 -22.62
N ILE A 91 2.19 -0.85 -22.44
CA ILE A 91 1.85 -1.42 -21.12
C ILE A 91 3.06 -1.33 -20.17
N SER A 92 4.25 -1.64 -20.66
CA SER A 92 5.48 -1.57 -19.86
C SER A 92 5.78 -0.14 -19.38
N ASN A 93 5.59 0.85 -20.25
CA ASN A 93 5.80 2.27 -19.90
C ASN A 93 4.83 2.75 -18.83
N TYR A 94 3.53 2.42 -18.96
CA TYR A 94 2.53 2.77 -17.94
C TYR A 94 2.72 2.00 -16.62
N PHE A 95 3.24 0.77 -16.69
CA PHE A 95 3.63 0.02 -15.50
C PHE A 95 4.84 0.67 -14.78
N GLY A 96 5.77 1.27 -15.53
CA GLY A 96 6.86 2.09 -14.98
C GLY A 96 6.36 3.28 -14.18
N ILE A 97 5.34 4.00 -14.68
CA ILE A 97 4.71 5.12 -13.95
C ILE A 97 4.09 4.63 -12.64
N TYR A 98 3.34 3.52 -12.68
CA TYR A 98 2.79 2.89 -11.48
C TYR A 98 3.90 2.56 -10.47
N THR A 99 4.96 1.90 -10.94
CA THR A 99 6.08 1.47 -10.09
C THR A 99 6.76 2.65 -9.42
N MET A 100 6.97 3.76 -10.14
CA MET A 100 7.53 4.98 -9.56
C MET A 100 6.68 5.53 -8.41
N ILE A 101 5.34 5.51 -8.55
CA ILE A 101 4.44 5.96 -7.47
C ILE A 101 4.60 5.06 -6.24
N VAL A 102 4.65 3.74 -6.42
CA VAL A 102 4.86 2.79 -5.30
C VAL A 102 6.20 3.04 -4.62
N VAL A 103 7.27 3.17 -5.40
CA VAL A 103 8.63 3.37 -4.89
C VAL A 103 8.73 4.67 -4.09
N ILE A 104 8.19 5.79 -4.61
CA ILE A 104 8.17 7.07 -3.90
C ILE A 104 7.38 6.94 -2.59
N SER A 105 6.24 6.25 -2.64
CA SER A 105 5.37 6.06 -1.47
C SER A 105 6.03 5.23 -0.36
N TRP A 106 6.97 4.36 -0.71
CA TRP A 106 7.77 3.60 0.25
C TRP A 106 9.04 4.34 0.71
N ILE A 107 9.76 5.01 -0.21
CA ILE A 107 11.04 5.71 0.09
C ILE A 107 10.82 6.90 1.02
N PHE A 108 9.75 7.68 0.83
CA PHE A 108 9.55 8.90 1.62
C PHE A 108 9.41 8.62 3.11
N PRO A 109 8.50 7.72 3.54
CA PRO A 109 8.42 7.36 4.95
C PRO A 109 9.70 6.71 5.47
N TYR A 110 10.30 5.81 4.69
CA TYR A 110 11.51 5.11 5.08
C TYR A 110 12.68 6.06 5.37
N THR A 111 12.92 7.05 4.49
CA THR A 111 14.00 8.02 4.69
C THR A 111 13.76 8.97 5.87
N ASN A 112 12.50 9.34 6.13
CA ASN A 112 12.14 10.15 7.31
C ASN A 112 12.25 9.36 8.61
N GLN A 113 12.02 8.04 8.58
CA GLN A 113 12.28 7.15 9.71
C GLN A 113 13.77 7.08 10.04
N LEU A 114 14.62 6.94 9.02
CA LEU A 114 16.08 6.89 9.22
C LEU A 114 16.66 8.22 9.70
N SER A 115 16.10 9.36 9.28
CA SER A 115 16.56 10.69 9.70
C SER A 115 15.99 11.14 11.05
N GLY A 116 15.05 10.39 11.64
CA GLY A 116 14.38 10.77 12.88
C GLY A 116 13.42 11.97 12.73
N ASN A 117 12.92 12.24 11.52
CA ASN A 117 11.97 13.33 11.27
C ASN A 117 10.54 12.91 11.64
N ASP A 118 10.26 12.87 12.94
CA ASP A 118 8.97 12.42 13.48
C ASP A 118 7.79 13.30 13.03
N HIS A 119 8.02 14.58 12.77
CA HIS A 119 6.98 15.47 12.29
C HIS A 119 6.49 15.06 10.90
N MET A 120 7.43 14.77 9.98
CA MET A 120 7.06 14.33 8.64
C MET A 120 6.43 12.94 8.66
N LEU A 121 6.92 12.02 9.50
CA LEU A 121 6.32 10.69 9.65
C LEU A 121 4.86 10.75 10.12
N LYS A 122 4.55 11.65 11.06
CA LYS A 122 3.16 11.88 11.49
C LYS A 122 2.25 12.25 10.33
N ILE A 123 2.71 13.11 9.42
CA ILE A 123 1.93 13.52 8.23
C ILE A 123 1.80 12.34 7.26
N LEU A 124 2.90 11.63 6.98
CA LEU A 124 2.92 10.52 6.03
C LEU A 124 2.06 9.33 6.47
N ARG A 125 1.78 9.18 7.76
CA ARG A 125 0.82 8.17 8.26
C ARG A 125 -0.62 8.44 7.80
N PHE A 126 -0.99 9.69 7.53
CA PHE A 126 -2.34 10.06 7.07
C PHE A 126 -2.46 10.17 5.55
N VAL A 127 -1.33 10.17 4.83
CA VAL A 127 -1.33 10.21 3.37
C VAL A 127 -1.69 8.80 2.85
N PRO A 128 -2.79 8.64 2.09
CA PRO A 128 -3.31 7.32 1.72
C PRO A 128 -2.33 6.41 0.98
N PHE A 129 -1.45 6.98 0.15
CA PHE A 129 -0.46 6.21 -0.61
C PHE A 129 0.71 5.74 0.27
N THR A 130 1.07 6.47 1.31
CA THR A 130 2.20 6.11 2.19
C THR A 130 1.75 5.33 3.43
N SER A 131 0.48 5.43 3.79
CA SER A 131 -0.13 4.69 4.90
C SER A 131 0.05 3.15 4.84
N PRO A 132 -0.01 2.46 3.66
CA PRO A 132 0.21 1.02 3.57
C PRO A 132 1.60 0.58 4.05
N PHE A 133 2.58 1.47 3.96
CA PHE A 133 3.97 1.19 4.32
C PHE A 133 4.34 1.59 5.75
N THR A 134 3.49 2.37 6.42
CA THR A 134 3.78 2.93 7.75
C THR A 134 2.85 2.38 8.82
N VAL A 135 1.55 2.50 8.60
CA VAL A 135 0.50 2.22 9.59
C VAL A 135 0.53 0.78 10.10
N PRO A 136 0.64 -0.28 9.25
CA PRO A 136 0.61 -1.65 9.75
C PRO A 136 1.76 -1.99 10.69
N ALA A 137 2.98 -1.52 10.37
CA ALA A 137 4.14 -1.76 11.20
C ALA A 137 4.06 -0.92 12.50
N ASP A 138 3.72 0.36 12.37
CA ASP A 138 3.68 1.30 13.49
C ASP A 138 2.64 0.90 14.55
N ILE A 139 1.45 0.43 14.16
CA ILE A 139 0.41 0.04 15.13
C ILE A 139 0.77 -1.26 15.86
N VAL A 140 1.40 -2.22 15.18
CA VAL A 140 1.83 -3.50 15.78
C VAL A 140 2.99 -3.29 16.74
N ILE A 141 3.89 -2.35 16.43
CA ILE A 141 5.04 -2.00 17.25
C ILE A 141 4.65 -1.10 18.43
N GLY A 142 3.53 -0.38 18.33
CA GLY A 142 3.07 0.57 19.35
C GLY A 142 3.53 2.02 19.14
N ASN A 143 4.04 2.35 17.95
CA ASN A 143 4.49 3.70 17.58
C ASN A 143 3.34 4.70 17.35
N ILE A 144 2.13 4.18 17.12
CA ILE A 144 0.90 4.96 16.97
C ILE A 144 -0.21 4.37 17.82
N ASP A 145 -1.14 5.23 18.22
CA ASP A 145 -2.33 4.83 18.92
C ASP A 145 -3.40 4.28 17.96
N MET A 146 -4.37 3.57 18.54
CA MET A 146 -5.45 2.94 17.79
C MET A 146 -6.27 3.96 16.97
N MET A 147 -6.52 5.15 17.51
CA MET A 147 -7.34 6.16 16.83
C MET A 147 -6.63 6.67 15.57
N THR A 148 -5.32 6.95 15.65
CA THR A 148 -4.52 7.31 14.47
C THR A 148 -4.57 6.21 13.40
N ALA A 149 -4.38 4.94 13.80
CA ALA A 149 -4.42 3.82 12.85
C ALA A 149 -5.79 3.68 12.15
N VAL A 150 -6.89 3.84 12.90
CA VAL A 150 -8.25 3.81 12.36
C VAL A 150 -8.48 4.96 11.38
N ILE A 151 -8.13 6.19 11.76
CA ILE A 151 -8.30 7.38 10.90
C ILE A 151 -7.52 7.22 9.60
N SER A 152 -6.24 6.83 9.67
CA SER A 152 -5.42 6.59 8.50
C SER A 152 -6.00 5.49 7.60
N THR A 153 -6.51 4.41 8.19
CA THR A 153 -7.13 3.31 7.45
C THR A 153 -8.41 3.78 6.75
N VAL A 154 -9.25 4.59 7.39
CA VAL A 154 -10.46 5.16 6.79
C VAL A 154 -10.11 6.10 5.63
N LEU A 155 -9.11 6.96 5.79
CA LEU A 155 -8.62 7.82 4.71
C LEU A 155 -8.10 7.00 3.52
N MET A 156 -7.39 5.90 3.82
CA MET A 156 -6.92 4.98 2.80
C MET A 156 -8.08 4.28 2.07
N ILE A 157 -9.11 3.82 2.78
CA ILE A 157 -10.32 3.26 2.18
C ILE A 157 -10.99 4.28 1.25
N ALA A 158 -11.15 5.53 1.70
CA ALA A 158 -11.74 6.59 0.91
C ALA A 158 -10.94 6.84 -0.38
N ALA A 159 -9.61 6.89 -0.29
CA ALA A 159 -8.74 7.04 -1.45
C ALA A 159 -8.86 5.84 -2.41
N THR A 160 -8.90 4.61 -1.88
CA THR A 160 -9.11 3.40 -2.69
C THR A 160 -10.42 3.48 -3.47
N VAL A 161 -11.52 3.88 -2.83
CA VAL A 161 -12.82 4.06 -3.50
C VAL A 161 -12.72 5.11 -4.61
N VAL A 162 -12.04 6.23 -4.37
CA VAL A 162 -11.83 7.27 -5.39
C VAL A 162 -11.04 6.74 -6.57
N VAL A 163 -9.92 6.02 -6.33
CA VAL A 163 -9.09 5.45 -7.41
C VAL A 163 -9.90 4.42 -8.21
N VAL A 164 -10.61 3.50 -7.55
CA VAL A 164 -11.47 2.52 -8.22
C VAL A 164 -12.55 3.20 -9.07
N TYR A 165 -13.16 4.25 -8.55
CA TYR A 165 -14.15 5.04 -9.27
C TYR A 165 -13.57 5.71 -10.53
N LEU A 166 -12.38 6.31 -10.42
CA LEU A 166 -11.66 6.91 -11.53
C LEU A 166 -11.29 5.86 -12.59
N THR A 167 -10.76 4.72 -12.17
CA THR A 167 -10.45 3.58 -13.05
C THR A 167 -11.69 3.11 -13.81
N ALA A 168 -12.82 2.95 -13.13
CA ALA A 168 -14.07 2.54 -13.78
C ALA A 168 -14.58 3.58 -14.79
N ARG A 169 -14.44 4.88 -14.50
CA ARG A 169 -14.79 5.96 -15.45
C ARG A 169 -13.89 5.95 -16.69
N VAL A 170 -12.57 5.85 -16.50
CA VAL A 170 -11.61 5.81 -17.62
C VAL A 170 -11.85 4.57 -18.47
N TYR A 171 -12.07 3.41 -17.86
CA TYR A 171 -12.39 2.18 -18.58
C TYR A 171 -13.67 2.31 -19.40
N LYS A 172 -14.75 2.87 -18.83
CA LYS A 172 -15.99 3.13 -19.58
C LYS A 172 -15.77 4.08 -20.76
N ALA A 173 -15.04 5.17 -20.56
CA ALA A 173 -14.73 6.12 -21.63
C ALA A 173 -13.96 5.45 -22.79
N LEU A 174 -12.93 4.66 -22.47
CA LEU A 174 -12.11 3.98 -23.48
C LEU A 174 -12.87 2.87 -24.22
N VAL A 175 -13.78 2.15 -23.54
CA VAL A 175 -14.62 1.12 -24.18
C VAL A 175 -15.68 1.74 -25.10
N LEU A 176 -16.23 2.92 -24.75
CA LEU A 176 -17.18 3.66 -25.58
C LEU A 176 -16.51 4.39 -26.76
N TYR A 177 -15.24 4.79 -26.64
CA TYR A 177 -14.45 5.50 -27.67
C TYR A 177 -13.49 4.58 -28.45
N ARG A 178 -13.88 3.34 -28.75
CA ARG A 178 -13.08 2.42 -29.56
C ARG A 178 -12.69 3.04 -30.92
N GLY A 179 -11.48 3.59 -31.02
CA GLY A 179 -10.87 4.01 -32.29
C GLY A 179 -9.68 4.96 -32.18
N GLU A 180 -9.71 5.95 -31.28
CA GLU A 180 -8.63 6.95 -31.18
C GLU A 180 -8.13 7.14 -29.74
N PRO A 181 -6.81 7.27 -29.53
CA PRO A 181 -6.22 7.39 -28.20
C PRO A 181 -6.70 8.67 -27.51
N VAL A 182 -7.44 8.51 -26.42
CA VAL A 182 -7.95 9.64 -25.62
C VAL A 182 -6.77 10.26 -24.87
N LYS A 183 -6.38 11.48 -25.26
CA LYS A 183 -5.30 12.23 -24.59
C LYS A 183 -5.79 12.68 -23.21
N ILE A 184 -4.88 12.77 -22.24
CA ILE A 184 -5.15 13.26 -20.87
C ILE A 184 -5.90 14.62 -20.89
N LYS A 185 -5.66 15.46 -21.90
CA LYS A 185 -6.35 16.74 -22.12
C LYS A 185 -7.86 16.59 -22.38
N ASP A 186 -8.28 15.49 -23.02
CA ASP A 186 -9.68 15.21 -23.34
C ASP A 186 -10.43 14.67 -22.13
N VAL A 187 -9.75 13.89 -21.27
CA VAL A 187 -10.28 13.46 -19.96
C VAL A 187 -10.58 14.68 -19.07
N ILE A 188 -9.68 15.67 -19.03
CA ILE A 188 -9.87 16.92 -18.27
C ILE A 188 -11.03 17.74 -18.86
N LYS A 189 -11.16 17.82 -20.19
CA LYS A 189 -12.30 18.50 -20.85
C LYS A 189 -13.64 17.82 -20.55
N MET A 190 -13.68 16.49 -20.54
CA MET A 190 -14.91 15.74 -20.21
C MET A 190 -15.35 15.94 -18.76
N LEU A 191 -14.40 16.03 -17.82
CA LEU A 191 -14.72 16.35 -16.42
C LEU A 191 -15.27 17.77 -16.26
N LYS A 192 -14.84 18.71 -17.09
CA LYS A 192 -15.28 20.12 -17.05
C LYS A 192 -16.64 20.35 -17.72
N LYS A 193 -17.02 19.52 -18.71
CA LYS A 193 -18.27 19.70 -19.49
C LYS A 193 -19.53 19.16 -18.81
N LYS A 194 -19.42 18.45 -17.69
CA LYS A 194 -20.57 17.96 -16.90
C LYS A 194 -21.16 19.01 -15.94
N ASN A 195 -20.55 20.20 -15.86
CA ASN A 195 -20.99 21.32 -15.02
C ASN A 195 -21.50 22.53 -15.84
N ALA A 196 -22.04 22.31 -17.04
CA ALA A 196 -22.73 23.32 -17.84
C ALA A 196 -24.10 22.78 -18.28
#